data_AF-A0A429Z4V4-F1
#
_entry.id   AF-A0A429Z4V4-F1
#
_cell.length_a   1.000
_cell.length_b   1.000
_cell.length_c   1.000
_cell.angle_alpha   90.00
_cell.angle_beta   90.00
_cell.angle_gamma   90.00
#
_symmetry.space_group_name_H-M   'P 1'
#
loop_
_entity.id
_entity.type
_entity.pdbx_description
1 polymer ?
#
loop_
_entity_poly.entity_id
_entity_poly.type
_entity_poly.pdbx_seq_one_letter_code
_entity_poly.pdbx_strand_id
1 'polypeptide(L)'
;MKVNNKQIFIEGKPVTEDYLLNIATELTSLSELIQLVRQPLEMLDYSVTKNDEFVFKHYILTGGLQCLENNLEDIQNKILKISNNICPDEM
;
A
#
# COMPACT_ATOMS: atom_id res chain seq x y z
N MET A 1 28.28 15.11 -19.38
CA MET A 1 28.30 14.60 -17.99
C MET A 1 28.50 13.10 -18.06
N LYS A 2 29.58 12.56 -17.49
CA LYS A 2 29.75 11.09 -17.38
C LYS A 2 28.80 10.63 -16.28
N VAL A 3 27.69 9.99 -16.65
CA VAL A 3 26.84 9.29 -15.69
C VAL A 3 27.69 8.16 -15.13
N ASN A 4 28.01 8.25 -13.85
CA ASN A 4 28.83 7.27 -13.16
C ASN A 4 27.91 6.06 -12.92
N ASN A 5 27.80 5.15 -13.90
CA ASN A 5 27.00 3.93 -13.81
C ASN A 5 27.66 2.97 -12.81
N LYS A 6 27.53 3.25 -11.51
CA LYS A 6 27.73 2.24 -10.48
C LYS A 6 26.58 1.25 -10.63
N GLN A 7 26.89 0.06 -11.13
CA GLN A 7 25.96 -1.06 -11.17
C GLN A 7 25.54 -1.40 -9.73
N ILE A 8 24.24 -1.33 -9.45
CA ILE A 8 23.67 -1.67 -8.15
C ILE A 8 23.34 -3.16 -8.16
N PHE A 9 23.56 -3.82 -7.01
CA PHE A 9 23.25 -5.22 -6.80
C PHE A 9 22.39 -5.40 -5.56
N ILE A 10 21.42 -6.31 -5.62
CA ILE A 10 20.60 -6.77 -4.49
C ILE A 10 20.71 -8.30 -4.49
N GLU A 11 21.07 -8.91 -3.35
CA GLU A 11 21.42 -10.34 -3.26
C GLU A 11 22.48 -10.80 -4.29
N GLY A 12 23.45 -9.94 -4.63
CA GLY A 12 24.44 -10.24 -5.66
C GLY A 12 23.88 -10.30 -7.10
N LYS A 13 22.59 -10.01 -7.30
CA LYS A 13 21.97 -9.89 -8.63
C LYS A 13 21.98 -8.42 -9.08
N PRO A 14 22.35 -8.12 -10.33
CA PRO A 14 22.32 -6.75 -10.84
C PRO A 14 20.88 -6.24 -10.87
N VAL A 15 20.67 -5.02 -10.39
CA VAL A 15 19.41 -4.31 -10.58
C VAL A 15 19.24 -4.01 -12.06
N THR A 16 18.14 -4.50 -12.65
CA THR A 16 17.77 -4.31 -14.05
C THR A 16 16.58 -3.36 -14.19
N GLU A 17 16.33 -2.88 -15.41
CA GLU A 17 15.11 -2.10 -15.71
C GLU A 17 13.84 -2.91 -15.40
N ASP A 18 13.81 -4.20 -15.75
CA ASP A 18 12.68 -5.09 -15.45
C ASP A 18 12.42 -5.22 -13.94
N TYR A 19 13.49 -5.32 -13.14
CA TYR A 19 13.38 -5.35 -11.68
C TYR A 19 12.76 -4.04 -11.16
N LEU A 20 13.25 -2.89 -11.62
CA LEU A 20 12.74 -1.58 -11.22
C LEU A 20 11.29 -1.37 -11.66
N LEU A 21 10.93 -1.83 -12.87
CA LEU A 21 9.56 -1.76 -13.39
C LEU A 21 8.61 -2.61 -12.54
N ASN A 22 9.03 -3.80 -12.11
CA ASN A 22 8.22 -4.64 -11.24
C ASN A 22 7.97 -3.96 -9.88
N ILE A 23 9.01 -3.40 -9.25
CA ILE A 23 8.87 -2.64 -8.00
C ILE A 23 7.96 -1.43 -8.17
N ALA A 24 8.11 -0.67 -9.25
CA ALA A 24 7.25 0.49 -9.54
C ALA A 24 5.77 0.09 -9.72
N THR A 25 5.52 -1.06 -10.35
CA THR A 25 4.17 -1.61 -10.51
C THR A 25 3.57 -2.01 -9.16
N GLU A 26 4.34 -2.69 -8.30
CA GLU A 26 3.91 -3.06 -6.95
C GLU A 26 3.59 -1.81 -6.10
N LEU A 27 4.43 -0.77 -6.17
CA LEU A 27 4.21 0.52 -5.48
C LEU A 27 2.97 1.26 -6.00
N THR A 28 2.70 1.21 -7.31
CA THR A 28 1.51 1.82 -7.89
C THR A 28 0.24 1.14 -7.39
N SER A 29 0.23 -0.20 -7.39
CA SER A 29 -0.88 -1.00 -6.82
C SER A 29 -1.09 -0.69 -5.33
N LEU A 30 -0.02 -0.50 -4.57
CA LEU A 30 -0.11 -0.11 -3.16
C LEU A 30 -0.75 1.28 -2.99
N SER A 31 -0.35 2.26 -3.81
CA SER A 31 -0.95 3.59 -3.80
C SER A 31 -2.45 3.55 -4.08
N GLU A 32 -2.90 2.72 -5.02
CA GLU A 32 -4.32 2.54 -5.34
C GLU A 32 -5.09 1.95 -4.15
N LEU A 33 -4.54 0.94 -3.47
CA LEU A 33 -5.15 0.37 -2.27
C LEU A 33 -5.27 1.40 -1.13
N ILE A 34 -4.25 2.22 -0.92
CA ILE A 34 -4.29 3.31 0.08
C ILE A 34 -5.42 4.30 -0.25
N GLN A 35 -5.63 4.63 -1.53
CA GLN A 35 -6.75 5.49 -1.93
C GLN A 35 -8.11 4.87 -1.64
N LEU A 36 -8.26 3.54 -1.83
CA LEU A 36 -9.48 2.81 -1.51
C LEU A 36 -9.78 2.77 -0.01
N VAL A 37 -8.75 2.80 0.85
CA VAL A 37 -8.89 2.90 2.31
C VAL A 37 -9.21 4.33 2.76
N ARG A 38 -8.64 5.33 2.09
CA ARG A 38 -8.81 6.74 2.44
C ARG A 38 -10.26 7.20 2.29
N GLN A 39 -10.94 6.82 1.21
CA GLN A 39 -12.32 7.25 0.94
C GLN A 39 -13.32 6.84 2.05
N PRO A 40 -13.36 5.58 2.51
CA PRO A 40 -14.19 5.18 3.65
C PRO A 40 -13.87 5.94 4.94
N LEU A 41 -12.58 6.21 5.22
CA LEU A 41 -12.18 6.97 6.40
C LEU A 41 -12.71 8.41 6.35
N GLU A 42 -12.62 9.07 5.19
CA GLU A 42 -13.20 10.41 4.99
C GLU A 42 -14.72 10.41 5.13
N MET A 43 -15.40 9.38 4.62
CA MET A 43 -16.85 9.21 4.80
C MET A 43 -17.21 9.05 6.29
N LEU A 44 -16.47 8.21 7.03
CA LEU A 44 -16.69 7.99 8.46
C LEU A 44 -16.47 9.28 9.26
N ASP A 45 -15.38 10.00 9.00
CA ASP A 45 -15.08 11.29 9.65
C ASP A 45 -16.19 12.32 9.39
N TYR A 46 -16.67 12.40 8.15
CA TYR A 46 -17.80 13.25 7.79
C TYR A 46 -19.08 12.84 8.54
N SER A 47 -19.43 11.56 8.55
CA SER A 47 -20.63 11.05 9.24
C SER A 47 -20.59 11.35 10.73
N VAL A 48 -19.44 11.16 11.39
CA VAL A 48 -19.27 11.50 12.82
C VAL A 48 -19.42 13.00 13.02
N THR A 49 -18.76 13.82 12.20
CA THR A 49 -18.79 15.29 12.32
C THR A 49 -20.20 15.87 12.09
N LYS A 50 -21.02 15.22 11.26
CA LYS A 50 -22.40 15.62 10.97
C LYS A 50 -23.45 14.98 11.86
N ASN A 51 -23.06 14.10 12.79
CA ASN A 51 -23.97 13.24 13.55
C ASN A 51 -24.92 12.43 12.63
N ASP A 52 -24.42 11.98 11.47
CA ASP A 52 -25.15 11.10 10.58
C ASP A 52 -25.01 9.65 11.07
N GLU A 53 -25.81 9.31 12.07
CA GLU A 53 -25.83 7.98 12.70
C GLU A 53 -26.28 6.89 11.72
N PHE A 54 -27.10 7.22 10.73
CA PHE A 54 -27.59 6.24 9.77
C PHE A 54 -26.47 5.72 8.88
N VAL A 55 -25.70 6.62 8.26
CA VAL A 55 -24.60 6.23 7.37
C VAL A 55 -23.53 5.47 8.15
N PHE A 56 -23.17 5.96 9.33
CA PHE A 56 -22.19 5.30 10.19
C PHE A 56 -22.63 3.88 10.57
N LYS A 57 -23.87 3.73 11.08
CA LYS A 57 -24.40 2.43 11.49
C LYS A 57 -24.57 1.49 10.30
N HIS A 58 -25.05 2.00 9.16
CA HIS A 58 -25.18 1.21 7.94
C HIS A 58 -23.83 0.65 7.48
N TYR A 59 -22.78 1.49 7.45
CA TYR A 59 -21.43 1.07 7.09
C TYR A 59 -20.88 -0.02 8.01
N ILE A 60 -21.10 0.09 9.32
CA ILE A 60 -20.69 -0.95 10.28
C ILE A 60 -21.44 -2.26 10.02
N LEU A 61 -22.78 -2.19 9.88
CA LEU A 61 -23.63 -3.37 9.73
C LEU A 61 -23.41 -4.11 8.40
N THR A 62 -22.96 -3.42 7.35
CA THR A 62 -22.63 -4.04 6.07
C THR A 62 -21.21 -4.62 6.02
N GLY A 63 -20.48 -4.59 7.14
CA GLY A 63 -19.12 -5.13 7.22
C GLY A 63 -18.06 -4.17 6.69
N GLY A 64 -18.36 -2.88 6.57
CA GLY A 64 -17.42 -1.87 6.09
C GLY A 64 -16.12 -1.83 6.89
N LEU A 65 -16.20 -1.97 8.22
CA LEU A 65 -15.01 -2.04 9.08
C LEU A 65 -14.14 -3.27 8.80
N GLN A 66 -14.74 -4.43 8.54
CA GLN A 66 -13.97 -5.63 8.17
C GLN A 66 -13.28 -5.44 6.83
N CYS A 67 -13.98 -4.83 5.86
CA CYS A 67 -13.37 -4.53 4.57
C CYS A 67 -12.21 -3.54 4.71
N LEU A 68 -12.34 -2.52 5.57
CA LEU A 68 -11.28 -1.57 5.88
C LEU A 68 -10.07 -2.27 6.49
N GLU A 69 -10.28 -3.15 7.47
CA GLU A 69 -9.24 -3.95 8.13
C GLU A 69 -8.50 -4.83 7.12
N ASN A 70 -9.22 -5.57 6.28
CA ASN A 70 -8.62 -6.44 5.26
C ASN A 70 -7.75 -5.64 4.26
N ASN A 71 -8.22 -4.46 3.83
CA ASN A 71 -7.43 -3.62 2.94
C ASN A 71 -6.17 -3.07 3.62
N LEU A 72 -6.23 -2.72 4.91
CA LEU A 72 -5.06 -2.29 5.68
C LEU A 72 -4.05 -3.43 5.85
N GLU A 73 -4.52 -4.65 6.12
CA GLU A 73 -3.68 -5.85 6.19
C GLU A 73 -3.00 -6.12 4.83
N ASP A 74 -3.73 -6.03 3.72
CA ASP A 74 -3.18 -6.19 2.37
C ASP A 74 -2.11 -5.14 2.05
N ILE A 75 -2.33 -3.88 2.44
CA ILE A 75 -1.34 -2.79 2.32
C ILE A 75 -0.08 -3.13 3.13
N GLN A 76 -0.23 -3.55 4.39
CA GLN A 76 0.88 -3.91 5.25
C GLN A 76 1.70 -5.06 4.65
N ASN A 77 1.04 -6.12 4.20
CA ASN A 77 1.68 -7.29 3.60
C ASN A 77 2.44 -6.92 2.32
N LYS A 78 1.87 -6.08 1.45
CA LYS A 78 2.54 -5.58 0.25
C LYS A 78 3.77 -4.73 0.57
N ILE A 79 3.68 -3.84 1.58
CA ILE A 79 4.82 -3.04 2.03
C ILE A 79 5.96 -3.95 2.53
N LEU A 80 5.64 -4.93 3.38
CA LEU A 80 6.63 -5.88 3.89
C LEU A 80 7.29 -6.65 2.76
N LYS A 81 6.51 -7.13 1.78
CA LYS A 81 7.05 -7.83 0.61
C LYS A 81 8.01 -6.96 -0.19
N ILE A 82 7.61 -5.72 -0.51
CA ILE A 82 8.47 -4.78 -1.26
C ILE A 82 9.73 -4.46 -0.45
N SER A 83 9.59 -4.22 0.85
CA SER A 83 10.72 -3.95 1.75
C SER A 83 11.72 -5.11 1.73
N ASN A 84 11.25 -6.34 1.91
CA ASN A 84 12.11 -7.53 1.91
C ASN A 84 12.74 -7.80 0.53
N ASN A 85 12.06 -7.42 -0.56
CA ASN A 85 12.60 -7.55 -1.91
C ASN A 85 13.72 -6.52 -2.20
N ILE A 86 13.66 -5.35 -1.58
CA ILE A 86 14.64 -4.25 -1.79
C ILE A 86 15.80 -4.37 -0.79
N CYS A 87 15.49 -4.66 0.46
CA CYS A 87 16.44 -4.86 1.56
C CYS A 87 16.12 -6.22 2.20
N PRO A 88 16.53 -7.33 1.58
CA PRO A 88 16.41 -8.64 2.20
C PRO A 88 17.21 -8.63 3.51
N ASP A 89 16.60 -9.09 4.59
CA ASP A 89 17.30 -9.26 5.87
C ASP A 89 18.52 -10.17 5.63
N GLU A 90 19.69 -9.70 6.07
CA GLU A 90 20.93 -10.46 5.98
C GLU A 90 20.76 -11.79 6.75
N MET A 91 20.76 -12.93 6.02
CA MET A 91 20.96 -14.26 6.62
C MET A 91 22.43 -14.54 6.87
#